data_AF-A0A529LVA5-F1
#
_entry.id   AF-A0A529LVA5-F1
#
_cell.length_a   1.000
_cell.length_b   1.000
_cell.length_c   1.000
_cell.angle_alpha   90.00
_cell.angle_beta   90.00
_cell.angle_gamma   90.00
#
_symmetry.space_group_name_H-M   'P 1'
#
loop_
_entity.id
_entity.type
_entity.pdbx_description
1 polymer ?
#
loop_
_entity_poly.entity_id
_entity_poly.type
_entity_poly.pdbx_seq_one_letter_code
_entity_poly.pdbx_strand_id
1 'polypeptide(L)'
;DIRTRRALERKPVLRGYAETHYKAKSWKAERRTCARIEATAMGLDIRFVVTNLDKGSAEHIYDVIYCARGQAENLIKMHKSQLASDRTSCRSPIANQVRLVLHTAAYWLMLTLREAVPTTHHLRNAEFATLRLRLLKL
;
A
#
# COMPACT_ATOMS: atom_id res chain seq x y z
N ASP A 1 25.17 4.27 17.91
CA ASP A 1 23.81 3.76 17.64
C ASP A 1 22.95 4.84 16.95
N ILE A 2 21.91 4.46 16.19
CA ILE A 2 21.05 5.39 15.45
C ILE A 2 20.25 6.32 16.39
N ARG A 3 19.86 5.86 17.59
CA ARG A 3 19.21 6.73 18.59
C ARG A 3 20.13 7.86 19.03
N THR A 4 21.40 7.53 19.29
CA THR A 4 22.43 8.50 19.69
C THR A 4 22.63 9.54 18.60
N ARG A 5 22.77 9.11 17.33
CA ARG A 5 22.91 10.04 16.19
C ARG A 5 21.69 10.95 16.05
N ARG A 6 20.47 10.41 16.13
CA ARG A 6 19.22 11.19 16.12
C ARG A 6 19.20 12.25 17.22
N ALA A 7 19.66 11.92 18.43
CA ALA A 7 19.68 12.82 19.57
C ALA A 7 20.73 13.93 19.44
N LEU A 8 21.95 13.58 19.03
CA LEU A 8 23.05 14.53 18.82
C LEU A 8 22.72 15.53 17.70
N GLU A 9 22.14 15.05 16.60
CA GLU A 9 21.75 15.90 15.46
C GLU A 9 20.40 16.61 15.66
N ARG A 10 19.72 16.41 16.79
CA ARG A 10 18.40 16.98 17.13
C ARG A 10 17.34 16.79 16.03
N LYS A 11 17.39 15.66 15.32
CA LYS A 11 16.42 15.35 14.25
C LYS A 11 15.10 14.83 14.85
N PRO A 12 13.93 15.23 14.30
CA PRO A 12 12.64 14.70 14.74
C PRO A 12 12.50 13.19 14.45
N VAL A 13 13.07 12.75 13.32
CA VAL A 13 13.16 11.35 12.92
C VAL A 13 14.51 11.09 12.27
N LEU A 14 15.08 9.91 12.51
CA LEU A 14 16.24 9.40 11.77
C LEU A 14 16.00 7.94 11.42
N ARG A 15 16.13 7.61 10.14
CA ARG A 15 15.92 6.27 9.61
C ARG A 15 17.24 5.62 9.19
N GLY A 16 17.34 4.32 9.43
CA GLY A 16 18.44 3.50 8.98
C GLY A 16 17.96 2.11 8.61
N TYR A 17 18.84 1.35 7.96
CA TYR A 17 18.54 0.02 7.48
C TYR A 17 19.62 -0.95 7.92
N ALA A 18 19.22 -2.19 8.19
CA ALA A 18 20.12 -3.29 8.47
C ALA A 18 19.63 -4.53 7.74
N GLU A 19 20.54 -5.48 7.55
CA GLU A 19 20.26 -6.75 6.92
C GLU A 19 20.82 -7.88 7.76
N THR A 20 20.09 -8.99 7.79
CA THR A 20 20.54 -10.23 8.40
C THR A 20 19.93 -11.42 7.69
N HIS A 21 20.42 -12.60 7.99
CA HIS A 21 19.80 -13.86 7.63
C HIS A 21 19.11 -14.45 8.85
N TYR A 22 17.90 -14.97 8.66
CA TYR A 22 17.10 -15.53 9.75
C TYR A 22 16.37 -16.79 9.30
N LYS A 23 16.36 -17.79 10.17
CA LYS A 23 15.62 -19.04 9.99
C LYS A 23 14.76 -19.29 11.22
N ALA A 24 13.44 -19.09 11.10
CA ALA A 24 12.51 -19.54 12.13
C ALA A 24 12.54 -21.08 12.20
N LYS A 25 12.27 -21.65 13.39
CA LYS A 25 12.29 -23.10 13.61
C LYS A 25 11.40 -23.88 12.64
N SER A 26 10.26 -23.30 12.24
CA SER A 26 9.29 -23.92 11.31
C SER A 26 9.66 -23.76 9.83
N TRP A 27 10.71 -23.00 9.50
CA TRP A 27 11.08 -22.73 8.11
C TRP A 27 12.03 -23.80 7.57
N LYS A 28 11.76 -24.22 6.33
CA LYS A 28 12.61 -25.20 5.63
C LYS A 28 14.02 -24.66 5.36
N ALA A 29 14.15 -23.36 5.13
CA ALA A 29 15.41 -22.70 4.80
C ALA A 29 15.55 -21.34 5.49
N GLU A 30 16.79 -20.91 5.66
CA GLU A 30 17.12 -19.55 6.08
C GLU A 30 16.75 -18.55 4.98
N ARG A 31 16.30 -17.36 5.39
CA ARG A 31 15.88 -16.30 4.49
C ARG A 31 16.54 -14.98 4.85
N ARG A 32 16.79 -14.18 3.82
CA ARG A 32 17.24 -12.80 3.95
C ARG A 32 16.15 -11.95 4.62
N THR A 33 16.55 -11.14 5.59
CA THR A 33 15.68 -10.27 6.37
C THR A 33 16.23 -8.85 6.41
N CYS A 34 15.46 -7.91 5.90
CA CYS A 34 15.79 -6.49 5.90
C CYS A 34 15.05 -5.80 7.05
N ALA A 35 15.74 -4.95 7.81
CA ALA A 35 15.17 -4.18 8.91
C ALA A 35 15.19 -2.69 8.58
N ARG A 36 14.04 -2.03 8.68
CA ARG A 36 13.97 -0.57 8.78
C ARG A 36 13.95 -0.20 10.26
N ILE A 37 14.89 0.64 10.66
CA ILE A 37 15.08 1.12 12.02
C ILE A 37 14.81 2.63 12.03
N GLU A 38 13.71 3.05 12.64
CA GLU A 38 13.32 4.46 12.72
C GLU A 38 13.40 4.95 14.16
N ALA A 39 14.29 5.90 14.41
CA ALA A 39 14.44 6.56 15.70
C ALA A 39 13.63 7.86 15.72
N THR A 40 12.70 7.96 16.66
CA THR A 40 11.84 9.13 16.87
C THR A 40 12.08 9.71 18.26
N ALA A 41 11.43 10.82 18.60
CA ALA A 41 11.38 11.31 19.98
C ALA A 41 10.71 10.32 20.95
N MET A 42 9.80 9.47 20.45
CA MET A 42 9.02 8.51 21.23
C MET A 42 9.69 7.14 21.39
N GLY A 43 10.80 6.87 20.70
CA GLY A 43 11.52 5.60 20.81
C GLY A 43 12.05 5.07 19.48
N LEU A 44 12.19 3.75 19.37
CA LEU A 44 12.53 3.07 18.12
C LEU A 44 11.31 2.33 17.57
N ASP A 45 11.05 2.52 16.28
CA ASP A 45 10.15 1.68 15.49
C ASP A 45 11.01 0.83 14.54
N ILE A 46 11.12 -0.47 14.84
CA ILE A 46 11.89 -1.44 14.04
C ILE A 46 10.91 -2.35 13.33
N ARG A 47 11.01 -2.41 11.99
CA ARG A 47 10.17 -3.27 11.15
C ARG A 47 11.03 -4.16 10.29
N PHE A 48 10.62 -5.42 10.16
CA PHE A 48 11.35 -6.42 9.40
C PHE A 48 10.55 -6.83 8.16
N VAL A 49 11.26 -7.05 7.05
CA VAL A 49 10.76 -7.62 5.81
C VAL A 49 11.61 -8.84 5.50
N VAL A 50 10.99 -10.01 5.47
CA VAL A 50 11.63 -11.26 5.05
C VAL A 50 11.42 -11.40 3.55
N THR A 51 12.49 -11.68 2.81
CA THR A 51 12.45 -11.69 1.35
C THR A 51 13.26 -12.85 0.76
N ASN A 52 12.84 -13.30 -0.41
CA ASN A 52 13.57 -14.23 -1.26
C ASN A 52 14.40 -13.51 -2.33
N LEU A 53 14.32 -12.17 -2.39
CA LEU A 53 15.12 -11.38 -3.32
C LEU A 53 16.58 -11.37 -2.85
N ASP A 54 17.47 -11.78 -3.74
CA ASP A 54 18.91 -11.89 -3.54
C ASP A 54 19.63 -10.54 -3.74
N LYS A 55 19.03 -9.63 -4.52
CA LYS A 55 19.62 -8.34 -4.91
C LYS A 55 18.94 -7.13 -4.26
N GLY A 56 19.56 -5.96 -4.41
CA GLY A 56 19.09 -4.67 -3.89
C GLY A 56 19.52 -4.41 -2.44
N SER A 57 19.66 -3.16 -2.02
CA SER A 57 19.96 -2.82 -0.62
C SER A 57 18.74 -3.05 0.28
N ALA A 58 18.95 -3.22 1.59
CA ALA A 58 17.85 -3.31 2.56
C ALA A 58 16.91 -2.08 2.51
N GLU A 59 17.45 -0.91 2.20
CA GLU A 59 16.69 0.31 1.92
C GLU A 59 15.78 0.15 0.71
N HIS A 60 16.32 -0.29 -0.44
CA HIS A 60 15.54 -0.49 -1.65
C HIS A 60 14.44 -1.55 -1.47
N ILE A 61 14.77 -2.68 -0.81
CA ILE A 61 13.80 -3.73 -0.50
C ILE A 61 12.64 -3.17 0.33
N TYR A 62 12.94 -2.34 1.33
CA TYR A 62 11.91 -1.80 2.21
C TYR A 62 11.11 -0.67 1.53
N ASP A 63 11.76 0.42 1.14
CA ASP A 63 11.09 1.65 0.72
C ASP A 63 10.51 1.58 -0.69
N VAL A 64 11.13 0.83 -1.60
CA VAL A 64 10.67 0.75 -2.99
C VAL A 64 9.79 -0.46 -3.21
N ILE A 65 10.26 -1.65 -2.82
CA ILE A 65 9.53 -2.90 -3.13
C ILE A 65 8.41 -3.16 -2.11
N TYR A 66 8.73 -3.20 -0.82
CA TYR A 66 7.75 -3.55 0.21
C TYR A 66 6.71 -2.44 0.39
N CYS A 67 7.13 -1.18 0.49
CA CYS A 67 6.21 -0.06 0.67
C CYS A 67 5.27 0.17 -0.52
N ALA A 68 5.65 -0.22 -1.75
CA ALA A 68 4.74 -0.20 -2.90
C ALA A 68 3.47 -1.05 -2.69
N ARG A 69 3.51 -2.06 -1.81
CA ARG A 69 2.31 -2.83 -1.41
C ARG A 69 1.21 -1.95 -0.82
N GLY A 70 1.56 -0.81 -0.21
CA GLY A 70 0.58 0.16 0.31
C GLY A 70 -0.36 0.67 -0.78
N GLN A 71 0.08 0.70 -2.04
CA GLN A 71 -0.77 1.11 -3.14
C GLN A 71 -1.92 0.14 -3.39
N ALA A 72 -1.70 -1.17 -3.24
CA ALA A 72 -2.79 -2.16 -3.37
C ALA A 72 -3.89 -1.91 -2.33
N GLU A 73 -3.52 -1.59 -1.09
CA GLU A 73 -4.48 -1.22 -0.04
C GLU A 73 -5.23 0.07 -0.36
N ASN A 74 -4.55 1.07 -0.93
CA ASN A 74 -5.21 2.30 -1.39
C ASN A 74 -6.23 2.02 -2.51
N LEU A 75 -5.91 1.14 -3.45
CA LEU A 75 -6.84 0.73 -4.52
C LEU A 75 -8.05 -0.03 -3.95
N ILE A 76 -7.84 -0.94 -2.99
CA ILE A 76 -8.92 -1.65 -2.29
C ILE A 76 -9.81 -0.65 -1.52
N LYS A 77 -9.21 0.32 -0.82
CA LYS A 77 -9.95 1.38 -0.13
C LYS A 77 -10.78 2.20 -1.10
N MET A 78 -10.22 2.60 -2.23
CA MET A 78 -10.92 3.36 -3.28
C MET A 78 -12.11 2.56 -3.84
N HIS A 79 -11.93 1.26 -4.10
CA HIS A 79 -12.99 0.35 -4.54
C HIS A 79 -14.14 0.28 -3.55
N LYS A 80 -13.84 0.19 -2.25
CA LYS A 80 -14.84 0.19 -1.18
C LYS A 80 -15.53 1.55 -1.04
N SER A 81 -14.77 2.62 -0.79
CA SER A 81 -15.31 3.91 -0.41
C SER A 81 -15.98 4.67 -1.56
N GLN A 82 -15.43 4.60 -2.77
CA GLN A 82 -15.91 5.42 -3.89
C GLN A 82 -16.97 4.71 -4.75
N LEU A 83 -17.12 3.38 -4.59
CA LEU A 83 -18.14 2.59 -5.29
C LEU A 83 -19.08 1.82 -4.35
N ALA A 84 -18.94 1.98 -3.02
CA ALA A 84 -19.78 1.34 -2.01
C ALA A 84 -19.83 -0.20 -2.12
N SER A 85 -18.71 -0.82 -2.50
CA SER A 85 -18.62 -2.26 -2.76
C SER A 85 -18.65 -3.12 -1.49
N ASP A 86 -18.44 -2.51 -0.32
CA ASP A 86 -18.51 -3.12 0.99
C ASP A 86 -19.96 -3.23 1.52
N ARG A 87 -20.94 -2.68 0.80
CA ARG A 87 -22.36 -2.79 1.17
C ARG A 87 -22.91 -4.19 0.88
N THR A 88 -22.92 -5.04 1.90
CA THR A 88 -23.52 -6.39 1.86
C THR A 88 -24.97 -6.38 2.37
N SER A 89 -25.88 -5.74 1.63
CA SER A 89 -27.27 -5.55 2.07
C SER A 89 -28.23 -6.69 1.66
N CYS A 90 -27.79 -7.66 0.86
CA CYS A 90 -28.63 -8.79 0.47
C CYS A 90 -28.66 -9.86 1.57
N ARG A 91 -29.81 -10.55 1.70
CA ARG A 91 -29.96 -11.69 2.63
C ARG A 91 -29.14 -12.92 2.23
N SER A 92 -28.86 -13.09 0.93
CA SER A 92 -28.09 -14.21 0.40
C SER A 92 -26.60 -13.86 0.26
N PRO A 93 -25.68 -14.70 0.78
CA PRO A 93 -24.23 -14.53 0.57
C PRO A 93 -23.84 -14.52 -0.92
N ILE A 94 -24.48 -15.37 -1.73
CA ILE A 94 -24.22 -15.46 -3.18
C ILE A 94 -24.61 -14.15 -3.87
N ALA A 95 -25.74 -13.55 -3.47
CA ALA A 95 -26.16 -12.26 -4.02
C ALA A 95 -25.16 -11.14 -3.67
N ASN A 96 -24.61 -11.14 -2.46
CA ASN A 96 -23.55 -10.19 -2.08
C ASN A 96 -22.25 -10.43 -2.86
N GLN A 97 -21.89 -11.69 -3.16
CA GLN A 97 -20.74 -12.01 -4.01
C GLN A 97 -20.91 -11.48 -5.43
N VAL A 98 -22.08 -11.68 -6.06
CA VAL A 98 -22.36 -11.15 -7.40
C VAL A 98 -22.30 -9.63 -7.40
N ARG A 99 -22.85 -8.96 -6.38
CA ARG A 99 -22.72 -7.49 -6.22
C ARG A 99 -21.26 -7.06 -6.17
N LEU A 100 -20.42 -7.74 -5.39
CA LEU A 100 -18.99 -7.42 -5.31
C LEU A 100 -18.27 -7.57 -6.66
N VAL A 101 -18.61 -8.59 -7.44
CA VAL A 101 -18.09 -8.78 -8.80
C VAL A 101 -18.50 -7.62 -9.71
N LEU A 102 -19.77 -7.20 -9.67
CA LEU A 102 -20.25 -6.05 -10.46
C LEU A 102 -19.57 -4.74 -10.05
N HIS A 103 -19.38 -4.50 -8.75
CA HIS A 103 -18.61 -3.34 -8.27
C HIS A 103 -17.15 -3.38 -8.73
N THR A 104 -16.56 -4.57 -8.83
CA THR A 104 -15.20 -4.75 -9.39
C THR A 104 -15.16 -4.43 -10.87
N ALA A 105 -16.15 -4.85 -11.66
CA ALA A 105 -16.24 -4.46 -13.07
C ALA A 105 -16.42 -2.93 -13.22
N ALA A 106 -17.28 -2.32 -12.41
CA ALA A 106 -17.47 -0.86 -12.40
C ALA A 106 -16.19 -0.11 -12.01
N TYR A 107 -15.41 -0.65 -11.06
CA TYR A 107 -14.11 -0.09 -10.68
C TYR A 107 -13.13 -0.06 -11.84
N TRP A 108 -13.01 -1.15 -12.59
CA TRP A 108 -12.16 -1.20 -13.78
C TRP A 108 -12.63 -0.21 -14.83
N LEU A 109 -13.93 -0.09 -15.09
CA LEU A 109 -14.46 0.92 -16.02
C LEU A 109 -14.11 2.35 -15.59
N MET A 110 -14.26 2.68 -14.30
CA MET A 110 -13.90 4.00 -13.77
C MET A 110 -12.39 4.27 -13.85
N LEU A 111 -11.57 3.25 -13.61
CA LEU A 111 -10.11 3.36 -13.73
C LEU A 111 -9.71 3.61 -15.18
N THR A 112 -10.23 2.82 -16.13
CA THR A 112 -9.98 2.99 -17.56
C THR A 112 -10.47 4.35 -18.05
N LEU A 113 -11.64 4.81 -17.60
CA LEU A 113 -12.15 6.15 -17.91
C LEU A 113 -11.18 7.23 -17.45
N ARG A 114 -10.69 7.15 -16.21
CA ARG A 114 -9.70 8.09 -15.66
C ARG A 114 -8.39 8.04 -16.46
N GLU A 115 -7.97 6.85 -16.87
CA GLU A 115 -6.77 6.64 -17.69
C GLU A 115 -6.93 7.08 -19.16
N ALA A 116 -8.15 7.24 -19.65
CA ALA A 116 -8.42 7.83 -20.96
C ALA A 116 -8.44 9.37 -20.92
N VAL A 117 -8.60 9.99 -19.74
CA VAL A 117 -8.54 11.45 -19.60
C VAL A 117 -7.14 11.95 -19.97
N PRO A 118 -7.02 13.01 -20.82
CA PRO A 118 -5.73 13.60 -21.16
C PRO A 118 -4.93 14.00 -19.93
N THR A 119 -3.61 13.79 -19.96
CA THR A 119 -2.71 14.07 -18.83
C THR A 119 -2.69 15.55 -18.42
N THR A 120 -3.00 16.45 -19.35
CA THR A 120 -3.10 17.90 -19.12
C THR A 120 -4.41 18.32 -18.45
N HIS A 121 -5.42 17.45 -18.40
CA HIS A 121 -6.74 17.79 -17.90
C HIS A 121 -6.88 17.48 -16.40
N HIS A 122 -7.51 18.38 -15.64
CA HIS A 122 -7.62 18.25 -14.18
C HIS A 122 -8.32 16.96 -13.72
N LEU A 123 -9.16 16.36 -14.57
CA LEU A 123 -9.90 15.13 -14.24
C LEU A 123 -9.01 13.88 -14.23
N ARG A 124 -7.78 13.96 -14.75
CA ARG A 124 -6.85 12.81 -14.77
C ARG A 124 -6.59 12.25 -13.39
N ASN A 125 -6.52 13.13 -12.40
CA ASN A 125 -6.22 12.78 -11.00
C ASN A 125 -7.45 12.90 -10.10
N ALA A 126 -8.64 13.06 -10.68
CA ALA A 126 -9.86 13.22 -9.90
C ALA A 126 -10.32 11.89 -9.27
N GLU A 127 -11.05 12.01 -8.15
CA GLU A 127 -11.72 10.88 -7.53
C GLU A 127 -12.86 10.35 -8.41
N PHE A 128 -13.21 9.07 -8.25
CA PHE A 128 -14.31 8.45 -9.00
C PHE A 128 -15.64 9.14 -8.73
N ALA A 129 -15.88 9.65 -7.52
CA ALA A 129 -17.07 10.46 -7.23
C ALA A 129 -17.15 11.71 -8.14
N THR A 130 -16.01 12.37 -8.36
CA THR A 130 -15.94 13.55 -9.25
C THR A 130 -16.14 13.14 -10.71
N LEU A 131 -15.53 12.04 -11.15
CA LEU A 131 -15.70 11.54 -12.52
C LEU A 131 -17.15 11.11 -12.78
N ARG A 132 -17.80 10.46 -11.82
CA ARG A 132 -19.22 10.09 -11.90
C ARG A 132 -20.11 11.31 -12.08
N LEU A 133 -19.91 12.35 -11.27
CA LEU A 133 -20.70 13.58 -11.35
C LEU A 133 -20.40 14.41 -12.60
N ARG A 134 -19.13 14.54 -13.01
CA ARG A 134 -18.73 15.45 -14.09
C ARG A 134 -18.82 14.83 -15.48
N LEU A 135 -18.41 13.57 -15.64
CA LEU A 135 -18.39 12.87 -16.93
C LEU A 135 -19.65 12.03 -17.14
N LEU A 136 -20.03 11.23 -16.14
CA LEU A 136 -21.12 10.25 -16.29
C LEU A 136 -22.50 10.81 -15.95
N LYS A 137 -22.55 11.92 -15.21
CA LYS A 137 -23.79 12.54 -14.68
C LYS A 137 -24.60 11.55 -13.80
N LEU A 138 -23.90 10.81 -12.92
CA LEU A 138 -24.42 9.81 -11.97
C LEU A 138 -24.15 10.17 -10.51
#